data_AF-A0A3B0SMS9-F1
#
_entry.id   AF-A0A3B0SMS9-F1
#
_cell.length_a   1.000
_cell.length_b   1.000
_cell.length_c   1.000
_cell.angle_alpha   90.00
_cell.angle_beta   90.00
_cell.angle_gamma   90.00
#
_symmetry.space_group_name_H-M   'P 1'
#
loop_
_entity.id
_entity.type
_entity.pdbx_description
1 polymer ?
#
loop_
_entity_poly.entity_id
_entity_poly.type
_entity_poly.pdbx_seq_one_letter_code
_entity_poly.pdbx_strand_id
1 'polypeptide(L)'
;RNYADPKRLFVTGGSGGGVLTAWIVGKTDRFVAAASIKPVINWATMALAADIGAYVMRHWIRAVPWEDRDTYWKLSPLSLVGNVTTPTLLMVGEEDWRTPAWESEQFYSALKLRKVDTALIRVPGSPHYIAGRPSRLIAKTDNIMGWFAKYDPANDTEEAGEE
;
A
#
# COMPACT_ATOMS: atom_id res chain seq x y z
N ARG A 1 -22.77 0.10 -22.56
CA ARG A 1 -21.75 -0.56 -21.69
C ARG A 1 -20.40 -0.31 -22.35
N ASN A 2 -19.61 0.66 -21.85
CA ASN A 2 -18.19 0.94 -22.17
C ASN A 2 -17.76 2.21 -21.38
N TYR A 3 -18.09 2.26 -20.08
CA TYR A 3 -17.79 3.43 -19.22
C TYR A 3 -16.48 3.29 -18.44
N ALA A 4 -15.88 2.09 -18.43
CA ALA A 4 -14.64 1.79 -17.72
C ALA A 4 -13.66 1.16 -18.70
N ASP A 5 -12.46 1.74 -18.80
CA ASP A 5 -11.40 1.24 -19.66
C ASP A 5 -10.58 0.16 -18.90
N PRO A 6 -10.54 -1.10 -19.38
CA PRO A 6 -9.78 -2.16 -18.73
C PRO A 6 -8.26 -1.93 -18.75
N LYS A 7 -7.75 -0.99 -19.55
CA LYS A 7 -6.33 -0.61 -19.61
C LYS A 7 -5.97 0.57 -18.71
N ARG A 8 -6.95 1.22 -18.08
CA ARG A 8 -6.77 2.39 -17.20
C ARG A 8 -7.31 2.13 -15.80
N LEU A 9 -6.86 1.02 -15.19
CA LEU A 9 -7.29 0.61 -13.86
C LEU A 9 -6.27 1.03 -12.80
N PHE A 10 -6.76 1.63 -11.73
CA PHE A 10 -5.96 2.05 -10.57
C PHE A 10 -6.54 1.46 -9.30
N VAL A 11 -5.71 1.29 -8.26
CA VAL A 11 -6.16 0.75 -6.98
C VAL A 11 -5.57 1.51 -5.80
N THR A 12 -6.41 1.84 -4.82
CA THR A 12 -5.96 2.43 -3.55
C THR A 12 -6.83 1.98 -2.40
N GLY A 13 -6.24 1.96 -1.21
CA GLY A 13 -6.95 1.69 0.02
C GLY A 13 -6.14 2.11 1.23
N GLY A 14 -6.84 2.37 2.33
CA GLY A 14 -6.25 2.72 3.61
C GLY A 14 -6.41 1.62 4.65
N SER A 15 -5.43 1.42 5.53
CA SER A 15 -5.53 0.45 6.64
C SER A 15 -5.74 -0.97 6.08
N GLY A 16 -6.83 -1.67 6.42
CA GLY A 16 -7.21 -2.93 5.77
C GLY A 16 -7.28 -2.85 4.24
N GLY A 17 -7.72 -1.72 3.68
CA GLY A 17 -7.67 -1.50 2.23
C GLY A 17 -6.24 -1.34 1.69
N GLY A 18 -5.31 -0.83 2.51
CA GLY A 18 -3.88 -0.78 2.18
C GLY A 18 -3.26 -2.17 2.15
N VAL A 19 -3.64 -3.05 3.09
CA VAL A 19 -3.28 -4.48 3.06
C VAL A 19 -3.73 -5.11 1.74
N LEU A 20 -5.00 -4.93 1.38
CA LEU A 20 -5.55 -5.49 0.14
C LEU A 20 -4.93 -4.88 -1.11
N THR A 21 -4.57 -3.59 -1.09
CA THR A 21 -3.86 -2.93 -2.19
C THR A 21 -2.48 -3.54 -2.39
N ALA A 22 -1.68 -3.67 -1.32
CA ALA A 22 -0.36 -4.29 -1.39
C ALA A 22 -0.44 -5.78 -1.77
N TRP A 23 -1.49 -6.48 -1.33
CA TRP A 23 -1.71 -7.88 -1.66
C TRP A 23 -2.11 -8.08 -3.14
N ILE A 24 -3.06 -7.28 -3.66
CA ILE A 24 -3.62 -7.49 -4.99
C ILE A 24 -2.61 -7.17 -6.10
N VAL A 25 -1.73 -6.19 -5.91
CA VAL A 25 -0.64 -5.89 -6.88
C VAL A 25 0.42 -7.00 -6.93
N GLY A 26 0.47 -7.89 -5.94
CA GLY A 26 1.28 -9.10 -5.96
C GLY A 26 0.57 -10.32 -6.57
N LYS A 27 -0.70 -10.17 -6.97
CA LYS A 27 -1.55 -11.23 -7.54
C LYS A 27 -1.97 -10.98 -8.98
N THR A 28 -1.87 -9.74 -9.46
CA THR A 28 -2.26 -9.36 -10.81
C THR A 28 -1.49 -8.13 -11.26
N ASP A 29 -1.33 -8.00 -12.56
CA ASP A 29 -0.73 -6.90 -13.31
C ASP A 29 -1.78 -5.96 -13.95
N ARG A 30 -3.07 -6.16 -13.64
CA ARG A 30 -4.18 -5.39 -14.24
C ARG A 30 -4.21 -3.91 -13.88
N PHE A 31 -3.49 -3.50 -12.84
CA PHE A 31 -3.47 -2.12 -12.38
C PHE A 31 -2.25 -1.39 -12.93
N VAL A 32 -2.52 -0.24 -13.52
CA VAL A 32 -1.51 0.67 -14.07
C VAL A 32 -0.68 1.29 -12.95
N ALA A 33 -1.33 1.72 -11.87
CA ALA A 33 -0.66 2.18 -10.66
C ALA A 33 -1.49 1.89 -9.41
N ALA A 34 -0.80 1.81 -8.27
CA ALA A 34 -1.39 1.57 -6.97
C ALA A 34 -0.97 2.61 -5.94
N ALA A 35 -1.82 2.86 -4.95
CA ALA A 35 -1.50 3.68 -3.79
C ALA A 35 -1.95 2.98 -2.49
N SER A 36 -1.00 2.40 -1.77
CA SER A 36 -1.26 1.67 -0.52
C SER A 36 -1.01 2.56 0.69
N ILE A 37 -2.08 2.92 1.41
CA ILE A 37 -2.02 3.89 2.49
C ILE A 37 -2.10 3.16 3.83
N LYS A 38 -1.12 3.41 4.71
CA LYS A 38 -0.97 2.84 6.06
C LYS A 38 -1.26 1.33 6.08
N PRO A 39 -0.57 0.54 5.25
CA PRO A 39 -0.80 -0.91 5.15
C PRO A 39 -0.18 -1.67 6.32
N VAL A 40 -0.71 -2.88 6.53
CA VAL A 40 0.05 -3.99 7.13
C VAL A 40 0.68 -4.79 6.00
N ILE A 41 1.98 -5.03 6.09
CA ILE A 41 2.79 -5.69 5.06
C ILE A 41 3.34 -7.02 5.57
N ASN A 42 3.62 -7.10 6.87
CA ASN A 42 4.08 -8.28 7.55
C ASN A 42 3.22 -8.53 8.80
N TRP A 43 2.48 -9.65 8.79
CA TRP A 43 1.59 -9.98 9.90
C TRP A 43 2.33 -10.34 11.18
N ALA A 44 3.59 -10.80 11.10
CA ALA A 44 4.36 -11.13 12.28
C ALA A 44 4.73 -9.86 13.07
N THR A 45 5.18 -8.81 12.36
CA THR A 45 5.43 -7.50 12.98
C THR A 45 4.14 -6.84 13.45
N MET A 46 3.04 -6.98 12.71
CA MET A 46 1.71 -6.55 13.17
C MET A 46 1.30 -7.20 14.50
N ALA A 47 1.46 -8.51 14.62
CA ALA A 47 1.10 -9.25 15.83
C ALA A 47 1.97 -8.88 17.05
N LEU A 48 3.22 -8.48 16.83
CA LEU A 48 4.19 -8.28 17.90
C LEU A 48 4.43 -6.82 18.28
N ALA A 49 4.13 -5.86 17.39
CA ALA A 49 4.54 -4.47 17.59
C ALA A 49 3.41 -3.43 17.40
N ALA A 50 2.28 -3.79 16.80
CA ALA A 50 1.15 -2.86 16.66
C ALA A 50 0.28 -2.82 17.92
N ASP A 51 -0.44 -1.71 18.12
CA ASP A 51 -1.34 -1.47 19.25
C ASP A 51 -2.42 -2.56 19.43
N ILE A 52 -2.84 -3.21 18.35
CA ILE A 52 -3.84 -4.28 18.34
C ILE A 52 -3.25 -5.69 18.17
N GLY A 53 -1.95 -5.88 18.37
CA GLY A 53 -1.27 -7.17 18.14
C GLY A 53 -1.94 -8.36 18.85
N ALA A 54 -2.37 -8.18 20.11
CA ALA A 54 -3.10 -9.21 20.86
C ALA A 54 -4.44 -9.59 20.21
N TYR A 55 -5.14 -8.62 19.62
CA TYR A 55 -6.40 -8.88 18.92
C TYR A 55 -6.16 -9.66 17.62
N VAL A 56 -5.11 -9.32 16.87
CA VAL A 56 -4.68 -10.04 15.66
C VAL A 56 -4.38 -11.50 15.98
N MET A 57 -3.55 -11.75 17.00
CA MET A 57 -3.17 -13.11 17.43
C MET A 57 -4.38 -13.91 17.91
N ARG A 58 -5.29 -13.31 18.69
CA ARG A 58 -6.43 -14.03 19.29
C ARG A 58 -7.60 -14.26 18.33
N HIS A 59 -7.86 -13.32 17.41
CA HIS A 59 -9.11 -13.31 16.67
C HIS A 59 -8.95 -13.46 15.16
N TRP A 60 -7.87 -12.95 14.57
CA TRP A 60 -7.68 -12.98 13.12
C TRP A 60 -6.85 -14.18 12.66
N ILE A 61 -5.64 -14.33 13.20
CA ILE A 61 -4.74 -15.43 12.82
C ILE A 61 -4.93 -16.64 13.72
N ARG A 62 -5.35 -16.44 14.98
CA ARG A 62 -5.62 -17.49 15.98
C ARG A 62 -4.40 -18.38 16.28
N ALA A 63 -3.21 -17.81 16.16
CA ALA A 63 -1.93 -18.41 16.48
C ALA A 63 -0.93 -17.30 16.87
N VAL A 64 0.19 -17.68 17.51
CA VAL A 64 1.34 -16.78 17.70
C VAL A 64 2.40 -17.01 16.61
N PRO A 65 3.24 -16.01 16.27
CA PRO A 65 4.10 -16.07 15.08
C PRO A 65 5.09 -17.25 15.02
N TRP A 66 5.59 -17.73 16.16
CA TRP A 66 6.55 -18.85 16.19
C TRP A 66 5.89 -20.24 16.15
N GLU A 67 4.59 -20.33 16.42
CA GLU A 67 3.83 -21.59 16.36
C GLU A 67 3.27 -21.87 14.96
N ASP A 68 2.91 -20.83 14.19
CA ASP A 68 2.41 -20.96 12.82
C ASP A 68 3.06 -19.95 11.86
N ARG A 69 4.36 -20.11 11.67
CA ARG A 69 5.18 -19.20 10.83
C ARG A 69 4.66 -19.11 9.40
N ASP A 70 4.15 -20.22 8.86
CA ASP A 70 3.72 -20.33 7.47
C ASP A 70 2.45 -19.53 7.20
N THR A 71 1.46 -19.58 8.09
CA THR A 71 0.24 -18.76 7.95
C THR A 71 0.58 -17.28 8.00
N TYR A 72 1.44 -16.87 8.93
CA TYR A 72 1.89 -15.48 9.04
C TYR A 72 2.56 -14.99 7.76
N TRP A 73 3.46 -15.78 7.17
CA TRP A 73 4.10 -15.43 5.91
C TRP A 73 3.11 -15.42 4.74
N LYS A 74 2.29 -16.46 4.60
CA LYS A 74 1.32 -16.63 3.50
C LYS A 74 0.29 -15.50 3.43
N LEU A 75 -0.12 -14.96 4.58
CA LEU A 75 -1.07 -13.85 4.64
C LEU A 75 -0.40 -12.48 4.43
N SER A 76 0.92 -12.39 4.57
CA SER A 76 1.65 -11.13 4.49
C SER A 76 1.81 -10.69 3.03
N PRO A 77 1.43 -9.46 2.64
CA PRO A 77 1.72 -8.91 1.32
C PRO A 77 3.20 -9.02 0.92
N LEU A 78 4.11 -8.99 1.90
CA LEU A 78 5.54 -9.18 1.67
C LEU A 78 5.88 -10.50 0.97
N SER A 79 5.11 -11.57 1.19
CA SER A 79 5.32 -12.87 0.52
C SER A 79 5.05 -12.83 -1.00
N LEU A 80 4.32 -11.82 -1.46
CA LEU A 80 3.94 -11.64 -2.86
C LEU A 80 4.78 -10.55 -3.55
N VAL A 81 5.66 -9.86 -2.81
CA VAL A 81 6.42 -8.73 -3.34
C VAL A 81 7.29 -9.12 -4.53
N GLY A 82 7.68 -10.40 -4.63
CA GLY A 82 8.42 -10.96 -5.77
C GLY A 82 7.65 -11.01 -7.10
N ASN A 83 6.34 -10.84 -7.06
CA ASN A 83 5.47 -10.82 -8.25
C ASN A 83 5.06 -9.40 -8.66
N VAL A 84 5.29 -8.40 -7.79
CA VAL A 84 4.80 -7.04 -8.03
C VAL A 84 5.55 -6.41 -9.20
N THR A 85 4.79 -5.84 -10.14
CA THR A 85 5.28 -5.02 -11.26
C THR A 85 4.63 -3.64 -11.28
N THR A 86 3.44 -3.50 -10.67
CA THR A 86 2.68 -2.24 -10.61
C THR A 86 3.41 -1.15 -9.83
N PRO A 87 3.65 0.04 -10.43
CA PRO A 87 4.14 1.21 -9.73
C PRO A 87 3.27 1.55 -8.51
N THR A 88 3.88 1.64 -7.32
CA THR A 88 3.14 1.71 -6.06
C THR A 88 3.59 2.88 -5.18
N LEU A 89 2.65 3.78 -4.87
CA LEU A 89 2.81 4.79 -3.82
C LEU A 89 2.50 4.20 -2.45
N LEU A 90 3.32 4.53 -1.46
CA LEU A 90 3.10 4.22 -0.05
C LEU A 90 2.94 5.51 0.74
N MET A 91 2.02 5.54 1.71
CA MET A 91 1.87 6.68 2.60
C MET A 91 1.45 6.26 4.00
N VAL A 92 2.12 6.78 5.03
CA VAL A 92 1.87 6.43 6.43
C VAL A 92 2.10 7.62 7.36
N GLY A 93 1.45 7.63 8.52
CA GLY A 93 1.75 8.59 9.58
C GLY A 93 2.96 8.14 10.40
N GLU A 94 3.80 9.08 10.81
CA GLU A 94 5.00 8.74 11.61
C GLU A 94 4.68 8.25 13.03
N GLU A 95 3.51 8.62 13.56
CA GLU A 95 3.02 8.21 14.89
C GLU A 95 1.87 7.21 14.77
N ASP A 96 1.84 6.45 13.67
CA ASP A 96 0.81 5.44 13.43
C ASP A 96 1.10 4.15 14.23
N TRP A 97 0.58 4.03 15.44
CA TRP A 97 0.75 2.81 16.25
C TRP A 97 -0.13 1.63 15.79
N ARG A 98 -1.08 1.86 14.87
CA ARG A 98 -1.99 0.84 14.35
C ARG A 98 -1.38 0.06 13.21
N THR A 99 -0.72 0.76 12.31
CA THR A 99 0.11 0.20 11.24
C THR A 99 1.41 0.98 11.24
N PRO A 100 2.36 0.60 12.10
CA PRO A 100 3.62 1.31 12.26
C PRO A 100 4.33 1.62 10.95
N ALA A 101 5.04 2.75 10.91
CA ALA A 101 5.68 3.25 9.69
C ALA A 101 6.59 2.21 9.02
N TRP A 102 7.23 1.34 9.82
CA TRP A 102 8.09 0.27 9.32
C TRP A 102 7.34 -0.78 8.48
N GLU A 103 6.01 -0.90 8.57
CA GLU A 103 5.23 -1.71 7.61
C GLU A 103 5.36 -1.14 6.20
N SER A 104 5.20 0.18 6.06
CA SER A 104 5.33 0.85 4.76
C SER A 104 6.78 0.86 4.28
N GLU A 105 7.75 1.04 5.19
CA GLU A 105 9.17 1.00 4.85
C GLU A 105 9.61 -0.39 4.36
N GLN A 106 9.12 -1.47 4.98
CA GLN A 106 9.37 -2.84 4.51
C GLN A 106 8.96 -3.02 3.03
N PHE A 107 7.76 -2.59 2.66
CA PHE A 107 7.29 -2.72 1.29
C PHE A 107 8.02 -1.79 0.33
N TYR A 108 8.26 -0.53 0.73
CA TYR A 108 9.04 0.42 -0.05
C TYR A 108 10.42 -0.15 -0.40
N SER A 109 11.18 -0.59 0.61
CA SER A 109 12.51 -1.18 0.40
C SER A 109 12.43 -2.43 -0.48
N ALA A 110 11.46 -3.31 -0.27
CA ALA A 110 11.28 -4.50 -1.10
C ALA A 110 10.95 -4.17 -2.56
N LEU A 111 10.10 -3.17 -2.82
CA LEU A 111 9.78 -2.71 -4.17
C LEU A 111 10.99 -2.05 -4.85
N LYS A 112 11.78 -1.26 -4.12
CA LYS A 112 13.05 -0.70 -4.64
C LYS A 112 14.02 -1.80 -5.03
N LEU A 113 14.15 -2.87 -4.24
CA LEU A 113 14.96 -4.04 -4.59
C LEU A 113 14.45 -4.76 -5.85
N ARG A 114 13.12 -4.79 -6.05
CA ARG A 114 12.48 -5.31 -7.27
C ARG A 114 12.58 -4.35 -8.47
N LYS A 115 13.16 -3.17 -8.28
CA LYS A 115 13.24 -2.09 -9.29
C LYS A 115 11.86 -1.66 -9.81
N VAL A 116 10.83 -1.76 -8.96
CA VAL A 116 9.49 -1.22 -9.23
C VAL A 116 9.49 0.26 -8.85
N ASP A 117 8.92 1.13 -9.69
CA ASP A 117 8.83 2.55 -9.35
C ASP A 117 7.89 2.73 -8.15
N THR A 118 8.38 3.43 -7.13
CA THR A 118 7.71 3.54 -5.84
C THR A 118 8.17 4.80 -5.11
N ALA A 119 7.25 5.38 -4.36
CA ALA A 119 7.49 6.49 -3.45
C ALA A 119 6.92 6.16 -2.08
N LEU A 120 7.57 6.67 -1.02
CA LEU A 120 7.10 6.58 0.36
C LEU A 120 6.90 7.98 0.93
N ILE A 121 5.68 8.27 1.34
CA ILE A 121 5.32 9.52 2.02
C ILE A 121 5.10 9.24 3.50
N ARG A 122 5.95 9.82 4.34
CA ARG A 122 5.77 9.84 5.79
C ARG A 122 5.15 11.17 6.19
N VAL A 123 4.04 11.14 6.93
CA VAL A 123 3.33 12.34 7.38
C VAL A 123 3.76 12.65 8.83
N PRO A 124 4.55 13.71 9.06
CA PRO A 124 5.12 13.99 10.38
C PRO A 124 4.07 14.25 11.44
N GLY A 125 4.28 13.69 12.63
CA GLY A 125 3.39 13.84 13.79
C GLY A 125 1.94 13.44 13.49
N SER A 126 1.75 12.44 12.62
CA SER A 126 0.42 11.97 12.23
C SER A 126 0.16 10.58 12.77
N PRO A 127 -0.97 10.36 13.46
CA PRO A 127 -1.40 9.03 13.86
C PRO A 127 -2.01 8.29 12.65
N HIS A 128 -2.59 7.11 12.90
CA HIS A 128 -3.32 6.31 11.90
C HIS A 128 -4.36 7.11 11.11
N TYR A 129 -5.01 8.07 11.77
CA TYR A 129 -5.92 9.00 11.12
C TYR A 129 -5.16 10.20 10.50
N ILE A 130 -4.56 9.96 9.33
CA ILE A 130 -3.80 10.97 8.58
C ILE A 130 -4.63 12.22 8.27
N ALA A 131 -5.92 12.05 7.97
CA ALA A 131 -6.84 13.13 7.62
C ALA A 131 -7.32 13.98 8.81
N GLY A 132 -6.62 13.93 9.96
CA GLY A 132 -6.94 14.71 11.15
C GLY A 132 -6.86 16.24 11.00
N ARG A 133 -6.25 16.72 9.90
CA ARG A 133 -6.22 18.15 9.53
C ARG A 133 -6.68 18.29 8.07
N PRO A 134 -7.45 19.33 7.71
CA PRO A 134 -7.88 19.55 6.32
C PRO A 134 -6.71 19.56 5.33
N SER A 135 -5.59 20.21 5.68
CA SER A 135 -4.38 20.22 4.84
C SER A 135 -3.78 18.83 4.61
N ARG A 136 -3.83 17.94 5.60
CA ARG A 136 -3.37 16.55 5.47
C ARG A 136 -4.33 15.72 4.62
N LEU A 137 -5.64 15.98 4.70
CA LEU A 137 -6.62 15.33 3.81
C LEU A 137 -6.37 15.72 2.35
N ILE A 138 -6.21 17.02 2.08
CA ILE A 138 -5.91 17.53 0.74
C ILE A 138 -4.60 16.92 0.23
N ALA A 139 -3.52 17.04 0.99
CA ALA A 139 -2.22 16.47 0.60
C ALA A 139 -2.30 14.95 0.36
N LYS A 140 -3.06 14.19 1.17
CA LYS A 140 -3.26 12.75 0.94
C LYS A 140 -3.90 12.50 -0.42
N THR A 141 -4.98 13.21 -0.72
CA THR A 141 -5.72 13.06 -1.98
C THR A 141 -4.87 13.48 -3.17
N ASP A 142 -4.20 14.63 -3.09
CA ASP A 142 -3.38 15.17 -4.18
C ASP A 142 -2.20 14.25 -4.51
N ASN A 143 -1.54 13.67 -3.51
CA ASN A 143 -0.44 12.72 -3.77
C ASN A 143 -0.94 11.43 -4.42
N ILE A 144 -2.11 10.92 -4.04
CA ILE A 144 -2.70 9.73 -4.68
C ILE A 144 -3.08 10.06 -6.13
N MET A 145 -3.78 11.17 -6.34
CA MET A 145 -4.22 11.58 -7.68
C MET A 145 -3.04 11.93 -8.58
N GLY A 146 -2.03 12.62 -8.06
CA GLY A 146 -0.79 12.92 -8.79
C GLY A 146 0.00 11.66 -9.15
N TRP A 147 0.05 10.67 -8.25
CA TRP A 147 0.66 9.38 -8.57
C TRP A 147 -0.10 8.68 -9.69
N PHE A 148 -1.43 8.62 -9.64
CA PHE A 148 -2.23 8.01 -10.70
C PHE A 148 -2.11 8.76 -12.02
N ALA A 149 -2.16 10.10 -12.00
CA ALA A 149 -1.96 10.91 -13.18
C ALA A 149 -0.60 10.63 -13.83
N LYS A 150 0.49 10.53 -13.05
CA LYS A 150 1.83 10.22 -13.59
C LYS A 150 1.86 8.95 -14.46
N TYR A 151 1.05 7.94 -14.16
CA TYR A 151 1.04 6.68 -14.92
C TYR A 151 -0.19 6.52 -15.82
N ASP A 152 -1.06 7.52 -15.92
CA ASP A 152 -2.25 7.39 -16.75
C ASP A 152 -1.87 7.27 -18.23
N PRO A 153 -2.17 6.14 -18.92
CA PRO A 153 -1.83 5.94 -20.32
C PRO A 153 -2.50 6.96 -21.26
N ALA A 154 -3.51 7.69 -20.79
CA ALA A 154 -4.09 8.79 -21.56
C ALA A 154 -3.13 9.98 -21.75
N ASN A 155 -2.13 10.14 -20.90
CA ASN A 155 -1.17 11.24 -21.03
C ASN A 155 -0.17 10.97 -22.17
N ASP A 156 0.14 9.71 -22.45
CA ASP A 156 1.03 9.33 -23.57
C ASP A 156 0.44 9.69 -24.95
N THR A 157 -0.90 9.82 -25.04
CA THR A 157 -1.58 10.18 -26.29
C THR A 157 -1.66 11.68 -26.57
N GLU A 158 -1.47 12.53 -25.56
CA GLU A 158 -1.44 13.99 -25.75
C GLU A 158 -0.09 14.46 -26.30
N GLU A 159 1.02 13.88 -25.84
CA GLU A 159 2.36 14.21 -26.36
C GLU A 159 2.56 13.78 -27.82
N ALA A 160 1.91 12.70 -28.28
CA ALA A 160 2.01 12.22 -29.66
C ALA A 160 1.14 13.01 -30.67
N GLY A 161 0.28 13.92 -30.20
CA GLY A 161 -0.58 14.77 -31.04
C GLY A 161 -0.06 16.20 -31.24
N GLU A 162 1.05 16.55 -30.61
CA GLU A 162 1.70 17.88 -30.69
C GLU A 162 2.98 17.89 -31.55
N GLU A 163 3.37 16.76 -32.16
CA GLU A 163 4.40 16.65 -33.23
C GLU A 163 3.79 16.62 -34.64
#